data_AF-A0A9X4KRH6-F1
#
_entry.id   AF-A0A9X4KRH6-F1
#
_cell.length_a   1.000
_cell.length_b   1.000
_cell.length_c   1.000
_cell.angle_alpha   90.00
_cell.angle_beta   90.00
_cell.angle_gamma   90.00
#
_symmetry.space_group_name_H-M   'P 1'
#
loop_
_entity.id
_entity.type
_entity.pdbx_description
1 polymer ?
#
loop_
_entity_poly.entity_id
_entity_poly.type
_entity_poly.pdbx_seq_one_letter_code
_entity_poly.pdbx_strand_id
1 'polypeptide(L)'
;MKRDQSQDAQTHNRLILKKAEALGIAGRLLIPGDEEFLELTWAGKRIVVNRTRSHRMPLLAGLLAKNKAASNLLFARSGLPVPAYTVVSGPGEEALQFWRAHRLVTVKPLDASRSAGVTIRVRSEDELVGAVRRALVHSDRVMLQKYVHGSDYRVLIVGGRVVGALEYRAASVEGDGKSTLGQLIERLNAEQASRSRRAGAVGSYLPVDVLGGDAAGGPCASGQRSRRRTRGRRAGAPVRAGQYGGKRDQRGAVRQIRRYASGPCARRR
;
A
#
# COMPACT_ATOMS: atom_id res chain seq x y z
N MET A 1 -27.80 17.40 11.99
CA MET A 1 -27.66 15.95 12.25
C MET A 1 -26.18 15.61 12.36
N LYS A 2 -25.68 15.47 13.60
CA LYS A 2 -24.34 14.94 13.85
C LYS A 2 -24.34 13.48 13.40
N ARG A 3 -23.53 13.13 12.39
CA ARG A 3 -23.34 11.72 12.02
C ARG A 3 -22.81 11.00 13.25
N ASP A 4 -23.50 9.94 13.64
CA ASP A 4 -23.11 9.05 14.71
C ASP A 4 -21.73 8.47 14.37
N GLN A 5 -20.70 8.96 15.08
CA GLN A 5 -19.32 8.50 14.93
C GLN A 5 -19.14 7.07 15.46
N SER A 6 -20.18 6.45 16.06
CA SER A 6 -20.13 5.07 16.55
C SER A 6 -20.19 4.02 15.42
N GLN A 7 -20.77 4.32 14.25
CA GLN A 7 -20.92 3.32 13.18
C GLN A 7 -19.68 3.14 12.30
N ASP A 8 -18.72 4.08 12.34
CA ASP A 8 -17.40 3.92 11.70
C ASP A 8 -16.42 3.12 12.59
N ALA A 9 -16.87 2.62 13.76
CA ALA A 9 -16.08 1.79 14.66
C ALA A 9 -15.79 0.40 14.05
N GLN A 10 -14.68 0.37 13.33
CA GLN A 10 -13.70 -0.73 13.25
C GLN A 10 -14.14 -2.05 12.59
N THR A 11 -14.30 -1.99 11.26
CA THR A 11 -14.50 -3.14 10.35
C THR A 11 -13.54 -4.32 10.59
N HIS A 12 -12.29 -4.08 11.02
CA HIS A 12 -11.27 -5.13 11.15
C HIS A 12 -11.62 -6.17 12.21
N ASN A 13 -11.94 -5.74 13.43
CA ASN A 13 -12.23 -6.65 14.55
C ASN A 13 -13.53 -7.43 14.29
N ARG A 14 -14.54 -6.79 13.72
CA ARG A 14 -15.77 -7.48 13.29
C ARG A 14 -15.52 -8.54 12.21
N LEU A 15 -14.65 -8.25 11.23
CA LEU A 15 -14.25 -9.24 10.21
C LEU A 15 -13.47 -10.40 10.82
N ILE A 16 -12.59 -10.13 11.80
CA ILE A 16 -11.86 -11.15 12.53
C ILE A 16 -12.82 -12.05 13.31
N LEU A 17 -13.76 -11.48 14.07
CA LEU A 17 -14.76 -12.25 14.82
C LEU A 17 -15.63 -13.12 13.90
N LYS A 18 -16.17 -12.55 12.82
CA LYS A 18 -16.95 -13.29 11.84
C LYS A 18 -16.17 -14.47 11.24
N LYS A 19 -14.88 -14.27 10.95
CA LYS A 19 -14.04 -15.34 10.42
C LYS A 19 -13.66 -16.36 11.49
N ALA A 20 -13.45 -15.93 12.73
CA ALA A 20 -13.18 -16.80 13.87
C ALA A 20 -14.36 -17.75 14.12
N GLU A 21 -15.59 -17.21 14.16
CA GLU A 21 -16.84 -17.98 14.27
C GLU A 21 -16.94 -19.05 13.18
N ALA A 22 -16.73 -18.66 11.91
CA ALA A 22 -16.75 -19.59 10.77
C ALA A 22 -15.65 -20.67 10.81
N LEU A 23 -14.62 -20.49 11.65
CA LEU A 23 -13.53 -21.46 11.86
C LEU A 23 -13.66 -22.22 13.18
N GLY A 24 -14.74 -22.03 13.94
CA GLY A 24 -14.91 -22.62 15.27
C GLY A 24 -13.92 -22.08 16.31
N ILE A 25 -13.40 -20.87 16.12
CA ILE A 25 -12.53 -20.18 17.07
C ILE A 25 -13.41 -19.30 17.96
N ALA A 26 -13.35 -19.51 19.27
CA ALA A 26 -14.10 -18.69 20.23
C ALA A 26 -13.53 -17.26 20.23
N GLY A 27 -14.37 -16.26 19.99
CA GLY A 27 -13.98 -14.86 19.99
C GLY A 27 -14.92 -14.01 20.84
N ARG A 28 -14.36 -13.14 21.69
CA ARG A 28 -15.12 -12.19 22.50
C ARG A 28 -14.43 -10.83 22.59
N LEU A 29 -15.19 -9.80 22.94
CA LEU A 29 -14.60 -8.54 23.38
C LEU A 29 -13.84 -8.77 24.67
N LEU A 30 -12.62 -8.26 24.77
CA LEU A 30 -11.83 -8.37 26.00
C LEU A 30 -12.44 -7.51 27.11
N ILE A 31 -12.94 -6.33 26.75
CA ILE A 31 -13.61 -5.40 27.65
C ILE A 31 -15.05 -5.22 27.13
N PRO A 32 -16.09 -5.44 27.96
CA PRO A 32 -17.47 -5.24 27.54
C PRO A 32 -17.72 -3.82 27.02
N GLY A 33 -18.31 -3.70 25.83
CA GLY A 33 -18.59 -2.41 25.18
C GLY A 33 -17.40 -1.78 24.45
N ASP A 34 -16.20 -2.35 24.54
CA ASP A 34 -15.01 -1.88 23.82
C ASP A 34 -14.69 -2.83 22.65
N GLU A 35 -14.91 -2.34 21.43
CA GLU A 35 -14.62 -3.08 20.21
C GLU A 35 -13.14 -3.03 19.80
N GLU A 36 -12.25 -2.35 20.52
CA GLU A 36 -10.83 -2.24 20.17
C GLU A 36 -10.04 -3.52 20.43
N PHE A 37 -10.37 -4.24 21.50
CA PHE A 37 -9.64 -5.41 21.95
C PHE A 37 -10.49 -6.68 21.87
N LEU A 38 -9.97 -7.67 21.14
CA LEU A 38 -10.57 -8.99 21.00
C LEU A 38 -9.71 -10.03 21.70
N GLU A 39 -10.36 -10.95 22.40
CA GLU A 39 -9.76 -12.19 22.86
C GLU A 39 -10.23 -13.33 21.95
N LEU A 40 -9.30 -14.04 21.32
CA LEU A 40 -9.56 -15.25 20.55
C LEU A 40 -8.97 -16.46 21.27
N THR A 41 -9.74 -17.54 21.36
CA THR A 41 -9.35 -18.79 22.02
C THR A 41 -9.56 -19.98 21.10
N TRP A 42 -8.50 -20.77 20.91
CA TRP A 42 -8.52 -21.98 20.08
C TRP A 42 -7.58 -23.03 20.65
N ALA A 43 -8.07 -24.27 20.80
CA ALA A 43 -7.30 -25.40 21.32
C ALA A 43 -6.53 -25.09 22.62
N GLY A 44 -7.20 -24.44 23.59
CA GLY A 44 -6.60 -24.02 24.88
C GLY A 44 -5.62 -22.85 24.81
N LYS A 45 -5.32 -22.33 23.61
CA LYS A 45 -4.45 -21.16 23.42
C LYS A 45 -5.29 -19.91 23.28
N ARG A 46 -4.80 -18.82 23.87
CA ARG A 46 -5.45 -17.52 23.85
C ARG A 46 -4.58 -16.48 23.17
N ILE A 47 -5.21 -15.59 22.40
CA ILE A 47 -4.57 -14.41 21.84
C ILE A 47 -5.43 -13.15 21.99
N VAL A 48 -4.82 -12.08 22.50
CA VAL A 48 -5.39 -10.74 22.47
C VAL A 48 -4.95 -10.02 21.20
N VAL A 49 -5.92 -9.46 20.49
CA VAL A 49 -5.76 -8.74 19.22
C VAL A 49 -6.36 -7.34 19.37
N ASN A 50 -5.64 -6.33 18.89
CA ASN A 50 -6.14 -4.98 18.68
C ASN A 50 -5.97 -4.66 17.19
N ARG A 51 -7.08 -4.70 16.44
CA ARG A 51 -7.11 -4.50 14.99
C ARG A 51 -6.20 -5.48 14.24
N THR A 52 -5.04 -5.02 13.77
CA THR A 52 -4.05 -5.81 13.03
C THR A 52 -2.85 -6.22 13.89
N ARG A 53 -2.89 -5.94 15.20
CA ARG A 53 -1.79 -6.20 16.14
C ARG A 53 -2.21 -7.23 17.15
N SER A 54 -1.26 -7.98 17.67
CA SER A 54 -1.48 -8.87 18.81
C SER A 54 -0.39 -8.68 19.85
N HIS A 55 -0.66 -9.13 21.07
CA HIS A 55 0.32 -9.19 22.15
C HIS A 55 1.54 -10.10 21.83
N ARG A 56 1.50 -10.90 20.74
CA ARG A 56 2.64 -11.69 20.25
C ARG A 56 3.60 -10.90 19.36
N MET A 57 3.23 -9.68 18.94
CA MET A 57 4.09 -8.82 18.15
C MET A 57 5.09 -8.11 19.07
N PRO A 58 6.41 -8.20 18.81
CA PRO A 58 7.39 -7.47 19.61
C PRO A 58 7.15 -5.96 19.55
N LEU A 59 7.14 -5.28 20.70
CA LEU A 59 6.97 -3.83 20.77
C LEU A 59 7.99 -3.09 19.88
N LEU A 60 9.25 -3.55 19.92
CA LEU A 60 10.34 -3.00 19.10
C LEU A 60 10.05 -3.09 17.60
N ALA A 61 9.39 -4.15 17.12
CA ALA A 61 9.03 -4.26 15.71
C ALA A 61 8.05 -3.15 15.30
N GLY A 62 7.08 -2.82 16.17
CA GLY A 62 6.16 -1.71 15.94
C GLY A 62 6.84 -0.33 15.96
N LEU A 63 7.83 -0.14 16.84
CA LEU A 63 8.61 1.10 16.91
C LEU A 63 9.50 1.29 15.68
N LEU A 64 10.21 0.23 15.28
CA LEU A 64 11.05 0.23 14.08
C LEU A 64 10.24 0.50 12.81
N ALA A 65 9.07 -0.12 12.67
CA ALA A 65 8.18 0.07 11.52
C ALA A 65 7.65 1.51 11.38
N LYS A 66 7.59 2.28 12.47
CA LYS A 66 7.23 3.71 12.42
C LYS A 66 8.38 4.62 11.99
N ASN A 67 9.62 4.20 12.21
CA ASN A 67 10.81 4.95 11.79
C ASN A 67 11.26 4.50 10.39
N LYS A 68 10.98 5.35 9.39
CA LYS A 68 11.28 5.03 7.99
C LYS A 68 12.79 4.86 7.72
N ALA A 69 13.65 5.61 8.41
CA ALA A 69 15.10 5.50 8.21
C ALA A 69 15.66 4.21 8.82
N ALA A 70 15.21 3.85 10.03
CA ALA A 70 15.59 2.59 10.66
C ALA A 70 15.10 1.38 9.84
N SER A 71 13.85 1.43 9.37
CA SER A 71 13.29 0.39 8.50
C SER A 71 14.09 0.24 7.20
N ASN A 72 14.36 1.35 6.50
CA ASN A 72 15.16 1.33 5.27
C ASN A 72 16.58 0.77 5.50
N LEU A 73 17.23 1.14 6.60
CA LEU A 73 18.56 0.62 6.94
C LEU A 73 18.52 -0.91 7.15
N LEU A 74 17.53 -1.41 7.89
CA LEU A 74 17.36 -2.85 8.12
C LEU A 74 17.05 -3.60 6.82
N PHE A 75 16.18 -3.05 5.97
CA PHE A 75 15.88 -3.65 4.66
C PHE A 75 17.13 -3.73 3.78
N ALA A 76 17.92 -2.65 3.70
CA ALA A 76 19.16 -2.64 2.92
C ALA A 76 20.18 -3.66 3.45
N ARG A 77 20.36 -3.75 4.78
CA ARG A 77 21.24 -4.76 5.41
C ARG A 77 20.81 -6.20 5.14
N SER A 78 19.52 -6.42 4.97
CA SER A 78 18.95 -7.73 4.59
C SER A 78 18.95 -7.98 3.07
N GLY A 79 19.60 -7.13 2.27
CA GLY A 79 19.71 -7.29 0.82
C GLY A 79 18.46 -6.89 0.02
N LEU A 80 17.47 -6.26 0.67
CA LEU A 80 16.29 -5.76 -0.04
C LEU A 80 16.61 -4.45 -0.78
N PRO A 81 16.06 -4.24 -1.99
CA PRO A 81 16.27 -3.01 -2.73
C PRO A 81 15.59 -1.84 -2.01
N VAL A 82 16.39 -0.86 -1.61
CA VAL A 82 15.91 0.37 -0.98
C VAL A 82 16.28 1.57 -1.86
N PRO A 83 15.33 2.43 -2.23
CA PRO A 83 15.65 3.64 -2.99
C PRO A 83 16.56 4.55 -2.17
N ALA A 84 17.57 5.12 -2.81
CA ALA A 84 18.45 6.12 -2.21
C ALA A 84 17.63 7.18 -1.46
N TYR A 85 18.07 7.55 -0.27
CA TYR A 85 17.40 8.51 0.60
C TYR A 85 18.42 9.28 1.43
N THR A 86 18.02 10.47 1.88
CA THR A 86 18.68 11.20 2.97
C THR A 86 17.64 11.70 3.98
N VAL A 87 18.09 12.06 5.18
CA VAL A 87 17.25 12.62 6.26
C VAL A 87 17.81 13.96 6.69
N VAL A 88 17.03 15.02 6.44
CA VAL A 88 17.40 16.41 6.71
C VAL A 88 16.50 17.02 7.77
N SER A 89 16.97 18.08 8.42
CA SER A 89 16.17 18.91 9.34
C SER A 89 15.59 20.17 8.68
N GLY A 90 15.88 20.40 7.39
CA GLY A 90 15.47 21.60 6.68
C GLY A 90 15.81 21.58 5.19
N PRO A 91 15.38 22.60 4.42
CA PRO A 91 15.61 22.70 2.98
C PRO A 91 17.03 23.22 2.63
N GLY A 92 18.03 22.90 3.45
CA GLY A 92 19.41 23.37 3.27
C GLY A 92 20.16 22.67 2.14
N GLU A 93 21.46 22.90 2.06
CA GLU A 93 22.32 22.41 0.97
C GLU A 93 22.30 20.88 0.84
N GLU A 94 22.23 20.13 1.94
CA GLU A 94 22.13 18.66 1.88
C GLU A 94 20.87 18.19 1.12
N ALA A 95 19.73 18.87 1.32
CA ALA A 95 18.48 18.57 0.63
C ALA A 95 18.61 18.89 -0.87
N LEU A 96 19.22 20.02 -1.19
CA LEU A 96 19.45 20.47 -2.57
C LEU A 96 20.41 19.54 -3.30
N GLN A 97 21.52 19.13 -2.69
CA GLN A 97 22.47 18.18 -3.27
C GLN A 97 21.80 16.85 -3.59
N PHE A 98 21.03 16.30 -2.65
CA PHE A 98 20.29 15.07 -2.87
C PHE A 98 19.28 15.21 -4.02
N TRP A 99 18.55 16.33 -4.07
CA TRP A 99 17.63 16.60 -5.17
C TRP A 99 18.37 16.75 -6.50
N ARG A 100 19.50 17.45 -6.57
CA ARG A 100 20.29 17.62 -7.80
C ARG A 100 20.82 16.28 -8.33
N ALA A 101 21.22 15.38 -7.44
CA ALA A 101 21.70 14.05 -7.81
C ALA A 101 20.60 13.14 -8.39
N HIS A 102 19.33 13.33 -8.01
CA HIS A 102 18.25 12.43 -8.39
C HIS A 102 17.17 13.04 -9.29
N ARG A 103 17.09 14.37 -9.37
CA ARG A 103 16.15 15.21 -10.15
C ARG A 103 14.65 15.02 -9.89
N LEU A 104 14.25 13.87 -9.37
CA LEU A 104 12.88 13.53 -9.04
C LEU A 104 12.85 12.79 -7.70
N VAL A 105 12.31 13.45 -6.68
CA VAL A 105 12.31 12.92 -5.31
C VAL A 105 10.91 12.94 -4.70
N THR A 106 10.73 12.13 -3.67
CA THR A 106 9.61 12.14 -2.74
C THR A 106 10.09 12.70 -1.42
N VAL A 107 9.33 13.63 -0.84
CA VAL A 107 9.59 14.24 0.46
C VAL A 107 8.52 13.78 1.43
N LYS A 108 8.92 13.23 2.58
CA LYS A 108 7.99 12.70 3.58
C LYS A 108 8.51 12.94 5.00
N PRO A 109 7.64 13.23 5.99
CA PRO A 109 8.08 13.29 7.38
C PRO A 109 8.59 11.91 7.84
N LEU A 110 9.57 11.88 8.72
CA LEU A 110 10.28 10.66 9.08
C LEU A 110 9.37 9.62 9.76
N ASP A 111 8.47 10.07 10.64
CA ASP A 111 7.66 9.25 11.55
C ASP A 111 6.14 9.48 11.44
N ALA A 112 5.69 10.38 10.54
CA ALA A 112 4.26 10.55 10.26
C ALA A 112 3.66 9.38 9.45
N SER A 113 2.34 9.20 9.58
CA SER A 113 1.56 8.15 8.91
C SER A 113 0.42 8.73 8.05
N ARG A 114 -0.31 7.87 7.32
CA ARG A 114 -1.49 8.25 6.50
C ARG A 114 -1.20 9.32 5.45
N SER A 115 0.02 9.32 4.91
CA SER A 115 0.48 10.29 3.92
C SER A 115 0.45 11.75 4.38
N ALA A 116 0.38 12.00 5.69
CA ALA A 116 0.49 13.36 6.24
C ALA A 116 1.85 13.97 5.89
N GLY A 117 1.86 15.19 5.37
CA GLY A 117 3.07 15.91 4.98
C GLY A 117 3.84 15.34 3.78
N VAL A 118 3.29 14.34 3.07
CA VAL A 118 3.99 13.70 1.95
C VAL A 118 3.80 14.51 0.67
N THR A 119 4.91 14.89 0.02
CA THR A 119 4.92 15.43 -1.34
C THR A 119 5.65 14.46 -2.27
N ILE A 120 4.96 13.96 -3.29
CA ILE A 120 5.54 13.06 -4.30
C ILE A 120 5.94 13.83 -5.56
N ARG A 121 6.93 13.29 -6.30
CA ARG A 121 7.36 13.79 -7.61
C ARG A 121 7.77 15.26 -7.61
N VAL A 122 8.58 15.67 -6.64
CA VAL A 122 9.20 17.01 -6.57
C VAL A 122 10.21 17.17 -7.69
N ARG A 123 10.01 18.17 -8.56
CA ARG A 123 10.73 18.35 -9.84
C ARG A 123 11.56 19.62 -9.96
N SER A 124 11.52 20.50 -8.97
CA SER A 124 12.32 21.72 -8.93
C SER A 124 12.83 22.00 -7.52
N GLU A 125 13.84 22.88 -7.42
CA GLU A 125 14.38 23.33 -6.14
C GLU A 125 13.30 24.09 -5.33
N ASP A 126 12.49 24.94 -5.97
CA ASP A 126 11.40 25.65 -5.30
C ASP A 126 10.33 24.70 -4.75
N GLU A 127 9.95 23.67 -5.53
CA GLU A 127 9.03 22.64 -5.07
C GLU A 127 9.62 21.88 -3.87
N LEU A 128 10.94 21.65 -3.86
CA LEU A 128 11.64 20.96 -2.78
C LEU A 128 11.56 21.77 -1.48
N VAL A 129 11.87 23.06 -1.52
CA VAL A 129 11.81 23.94 -0.34
C VAL A 129 10.41 23.91 0.26
N GLY A 130 9.38 24.08 -0.58
CA GLY A 130 7.98 24.03 -0.14
C GLY A 130 7.60 22.65 0.42
N ALA A 131 8.05 21.57 -0.21
CA ALA A 131 7.78 20.19 0.22
C ALA A 131 8.41 19.87 1.58
N VAL A 132 9.67 20.28 1.80
CA VAL A 132 10.36 20.07 3.09
C VAL A 132 9.67 20.86 4.19
N ARG A 133 9.34 22.14 3.96
CA ARG A 133 8.59 22.96 4.93
C ARG A 133 7.25 22.33 5.31
N ARG A 134 6.48 21.84 4.33
CA ARG A 134 5.22 21.12 4.60
C ARG A 134 5.42 19.84 5.41
N ALA A 135 6.49 19.11 5.15
CA ALA A 135 6.79 17.89 5.90
C ALA A 135 7.19 18.18 7.36
N LEU A 136 7.93 19.28 7.59
CA LEU A 136 8.37 19.70 8.93
C LEU A 136 7.21 20.07 9.87
N VAL A 137 6.05 20.46 9.34
CA VAL A 137 4.83 20.68 10.15
C VAL A 137 4.39 19.39 10.88
N HIS A 138 4.82 18.22 10.41
CA HIS A 138 4.40 16.92 10.94
C HIS A 138 5.51 16.14 11.66
N SER A 139 6.77 16.56 11.56
CA SER A 139 7.92 15.87 12.15
C SER A 139 9.14 16.78 12.11
N ASP A 140 9.99 16.74 13.13
CA ASP A 140 11.24 17.52 13.18
C ASP A 140 12.27 17.09 12.14
N ARG A 141 12.08 15.90 11.54
CA ARG A 141 12.97 15.34 10.53
C ARG A 141 12.22 14.92 9.28
N VAL A 142 12.82 15.18 8.13
CA VAL A 142 12.24 14.90 6.81
C VAL A 142 13.14 13.97 6.03
N MET A 143 12.54 12.94 5.44
CA MET A 143 13.22 12.04 4.51
C MET A 143 12.96 12.49 3.07
N LEU A 144 14.05 12.74 2.33
CA LEU A 144 14.03 12.80 0.88
C LEU A 144 14.39 11.42 0.35
N GLN A 145 13.65 10.95 -0.65
CA GLN A 145 13.89 9.64 -1.25
C GLN A 145 13.78 9.74 -2.76
N LYS A 146 14.67 9.09 -3.50
CA LYS A 146 14.57 8.99 -4.97
C LYS A 146 13.19 8.45 -5.35
N TYR A 147 12.51 9.13 -6.27
CA TYR A 147 11.22 8.67 -6.77
C TYR A 147 11.41 7.40 -7.61
N VAL A 148 10.63 6.37 -7.32
CA VAL A 148 10.61 5.11 -8.08
C VAL A 148 9.34 5.05 -8.91
N HIS A 149 9.51 4.79 -10.21
CA HIS A 149 8.41 4.55 -11.12
C HIS A 149 7.99 3.07 -11.05
N GLY A 150 6.68 2.82 -11.08
CA GLY A 150 6.14 1.47 -11.12
C GLY A 150 4.75 1.38 -10.52
N SER A 151 4.27 0.16 -10.38
CA SER A 151 3.08 -0.17 -9.60
C SER A 151 3.43 -0.27 -8.12
N ASP A 152 2.52 0.20 -7.27
CA ASP A 152 2.61 0.08 -5.81
C ASP A 152 1.85 -1.18 -5.37
N TYR A 153 2.49 -2.04 -4.58
CA TYR A 153 1.91 -3.28 -4.09
C TYR A 153 1.93 -3.32 -2.56
N ARG A 154 0.77 -3.61 -1.97
CA ARG A 154 0.64 -3.92 -0.54
C ARG A 154 0.69 -5.43 -0.36
N VAL A 155 1.74 -5.90 0.30
CA VAL A 155 1.95 -7.33 0.61
C VAL A 155 1.57 -7.59 2.07
N LEU A 156 0.73 -8.59 2.31
CA LEU A 156 0.39 -9.05 3.65
C LEU A 156 1.25 -10.27 4.01
N ILE A 157 1.98 -10.17 5.11
CA ILE A 157 2.84 -11.24 5.64
C ILE A 157 2.28 -11.68 6.99
N VAL A 158 2.05 -12.97 7.16
CA VAL A 158 1.59 -13.59 8.42
C VAL A 158 2.45 -14.80 8.71
N GLY A 159 3.03 -14.88 9.91
CA GLY A 159 3.89 -16.01 10.30
C GLY A 159 5.11 -16.20 9.39
N GLY A 160 5.67 -15.10 8.87
CA GLY A 160 6.82 -15.14 7.94
C GLY A 160 6.47 -15.53 6.49
N ARG A 161 5.19 -15.72 6.16
CA ARG A 161 4.74 -16.10 4.80
C ARG A 161 3.90 -15.00 4.18
N VAL A 162 4.09 -14.77 2.88
CA VAL A 162 3.20 -13.90 2.09
C VAL A 162 1.86 -14.61 1.93
N VAL A 163 0.77 -13.98 2.40
CA VAL A 163 -0.60 -14.55 2.31
C VAL A 163 -1.45 -13.86 1.23
N GLY A 164 -0.99 -12.72 0.73
CA GLY A 164 -1.66 -12.02 -0.38
C GLY A 164 -0.99 -10.70 -0.72
N ALA A 165 -1.29 -10.19 -1.91
CA ALA A 165 -0.89 -8.84 -2.30
C ALA A 165 -2.03 -8.10 -3.03
N LEU A 166 -1.95 -6.78 -2.98
CA LEU A 166 -2.91 -5.88 -3.61
C LEU A 166 -2.13 -4.80 -4.37
N GLU A 167 -2.43 -4.61 -5.65
CA GLU A 167 -1.95 -3.42 -6.36
C GLU A 167 -2.75 -2.20 -5.93
N TYR A 168 -2.06 -1.16 -5.47
CA TYR A 168 -2.68 0.13 -5.17
C TYR A 168 -2.86 0.92 -6.46
N ARG A 169 -4.12 1.31 -6.74
CA ARG A 169 -4.47 2.19 -7.86
C ARG A 169 -5.19 3.43 -7.32
N ALA A 170 -4.78 4.60 -7.82
CA ALA A 170 -5.47 5.84 -7.51
C ALA A 170 -6.93 5.76 -8.01
N ALA A 171 -7.86 6.34 -7.25
CA ALA A 171 -9.25 6.39 -7.66
C ALA A 171 -9.37 7.12 -9.02
N SER A 172 -10.08 6.49 -9.95
CA SER A 172 -10.31 7.00 -11.30
C SER A 172 -11.68 6.55 -11.79
N VAL A 173 -12.34 7.41 -12.57
CA VAL A 173 -13.54 7.05 -13.34
C VAL A 173 -13.18 7.02 -14.83
N GLU A 174 -13.85 6.14 -15.57
CA GLU A 174 -13.75 6.09 -17.03
C GLU A 174 -14.93 6.85 -17.63
N GLY A 175 -14.64 7.82 -18.49
CA GLY A 175 -15.65 8.62 -19.16
C GLY A 175 -16.35 7.79 -20.23
N ASP A 176 -17.68 7.78 -20.20
CA ASP A 176 -18.53 7.10 -21.19
C ASP A 176 -19.02 8.04 -22.31
N GLY A 177 -18.55 9.28 -22.31
CA GLY A 177 -18.92 10.31 -23.29
C GLY A 177 -20.35 10.85 -23.13
N LYS A 178 -21.11 10.40 -22.12
CA LYS A 178 -22.52 10.77 -21.91
C LYS A 178 -22.79 11.31 -20.50
N SER A 179 -22.22 10.68 -19.48
CA SER A 179 -22.43 11.04 -18.08
C SER A 179 -21.49 12.14 -17.61
N THR A 180 -21.97 12.96 -16.67
CA THR A 180 -21.13 13.95 -15.98
C THR A 180 -20.17 13.26 -15.00
N LEU A 181 -19.09 13.96 -14.61
CA LEU A 181 -18.14 13.46 -13.62
C LEU A 181 -18.83 13.07 -12.30
N GLY A 182 -19.81 13.86 -11.84
CA GLY A 182 -20.58 13.57 -10.63
C GLY A 182 -21.36 12.24 -10.74
N GLN A 183 -22.05 12.03 -11.86
CA GLN A 183 -22.79 10.79 -12.13
C GLN A 183 -21.88 9.56 -12.20
N LEU A 184 -20.69 9.69 -12.82
CA LEU A 184 -19.70 8.61 -12.87
C LEU A 184 -19.19 8.24 -11.48
N ILE A 185 -18.96 9.24 -10.62
CA ILE A 185 -18.52 9.04 -9.23
C ILE A 185 -19.62 8.37 -8.41
N GLU A 186 -20.87 8.84 -8.52
CA GLU A 186 -22.02 8.27 -7.82
C GLU A 186 -22.24 6.80 -8.22
N ARG A 187 -22.17 6.51 -9.53
CA ARG A 187 -22.26 5.14 -10.05
C ARG A 187 -21.16 4.24 -9.48
N LEU A 188 -19.91 4.70 -9.52
CA LEU A 188 -18.77 3.95 -8.96
C LEU A 188 -18.94 3.70 -7.46
N ASN A 189 -19.38 4.70 -6.70
CA ASN A 189 -19.61 4.58 -5.26
C ASN A 189 -20.75 3.60 -4.94
N ALA A 190 -21.84 3.63 -5.70
CA ALA A 190 -22.95 2.71 -5.56
C ALA A 190 -22.52 1.26 -5.86
N GLU A 191 -21.75 1.05 -6.93
CA GLU A 191 -21.16 -0.25 -7.25
C GLU A 191 -20.25 -0.76 -6.11
N GLN A 192 -19.36 0.08 -5.59
CA GLN A 192 -18.48 -0.28 -4.48
C GLN A 192 -19.24 -0.62 -3.20
N ALA A 193 -20.27 0.15 -2.87
CA ALA A 193 -21.12 -0.10 -1.71
C ALA A 193 -21.84 -1.46 -1.86
N SER A 194 -22.35 -1.78 -3.05
CA SER A 194 -23.00 -3.07 -3.31
C SER A 194 -22.04 -4.26 -3.21
N ARG A 195 -20.80 -4.12 -3.70
CA ARG A 195 -19.75 -5.14 -3.59
C ARG A 195 -19.32 -5.36 -2.14
N SER A 196 -19.20 -4.29 -1.37
CA SER A 196 -18.83 -4.34 0.06
C SER A 196 -19.91 -5.00 0.93
N ARG A 197 -21.18 -5.00 0.49
CA ARG A 197 -22.26 -5.75 1.15
C ARG A 197 -22.27 -7.23 0.82
N ARG A 198 -21.91 -7.61 -0.41
CA ARG A 198 -21.91 -9.02 -0.89
C ARG A 198 -20.66 -9.78 -0.48
N ALA A 199 -19.50 -9.14 -0.52
CA ALA A 199 -18.27 -9.70 -0.01
C ALA A 199 -17.98 -9.02 1.33
N GLY A 200 -17.88 -9.79 2.41
CA GLY A 200 -17.27 -9.33 3.66
C GLY A 200 -15.76 -9.04 3.51
N ALA A 201 -15.34 -8.48 2.38
CA ALA A 201 -13.95 -8.25 1.99
C ALA A 201 -13.83 -6.84 1.42
N VAL A 202 -13.21 -5.96 2.20
CA VAL A 202 -12.65 -4.71 1.69
C VAL A 202 -11.40 -5.10 0.88
N GLY A 203 -11.48 -4.96 -0.44
CA GLY A 203 -10.37 -5.18 -1.38
C GLY A 203 -10.34 -6.58 -1.99
N SER A 204 -10.27 -6.67 -3.32
CA SER A 204 -10.06 -7.94 -4.01
C SER A 204 -8.60 -8.36 -3.88
N TYR A 205 -8.33 -9.28 -2.96
CA TYR A 205 -7.04 -9.96 -2.83
C TYR A 205 -6.67 -10.59 -4.18
N LEU A 206 -5.50 -10.24 -4.72
CA LEU A 206 -4.89 -11.08 -5.74
C LEU A 206 -4.21 -12.22 -4.98
N PRO A 207 -4.61 -13.49 -5.21
CA PRO A 207 -3.75 -14.60 -4.80
C PRO A 207 -2.44 -14.41 -5.56
N VAL A 208 -1.36 -14.16 -4.82
CA VAL A 208 -0.02 -14.26 -5.39
C VAL A 208 0.32 -15.73 -5.27
N ASP A 209 0.26 -16.45 -6.39
CA ASP A 209 0.97 -17.71 -6.51
C ASP A 209 2.44 -17.37 -6.26
N VAL A 210 2.94 -17.73 -5.08
CA VAL A 210 4.36 -17.65 -4.77
C VAL A 210 5.03 -18.50 -5.84
N LEU A 211 5.78 -17.85 -6.74
CA LEU A 211 6.66 -18.54 -7.66
C LEU A 211 7.44 -19.56 -6.83
N GLY A 212 7.18 -20.84 -7.11
CA GLY A 212 7.88 -21.95 -6.48
C GLY A 212 9.37 -21.69 -6.62
N GLY A 213 10.01 -21.40 -5.50
CA GLY A 213 11.43 -21.17 -5.38
C GLY A 213 11.89 -21.95 -4.18
N ASP A 214 12.00 -23.27 -4.36
CA ASP A 214 12.84 -24.09 -3.50
C ASP A 214 14.24 -23.50 -3.51
N ALA A 215 14.83 -23.40 -2.33
CA ALA A 215 16.20 -22.98 -2.15
C ALA A 215 17.16 -23.98 -2.78
N ALA A 216 17.96 -23.57 -3.78
CA ALA A 216 19.35 -24.01 -4.02
C ALA A 216 19.92 -23.50 -5.37
N GLY A 217 21.13 -22.92 -5.35
CA GLY A 217 22.16 -23.16 -6.37
C GLY A 217 22.31 -22.19 -7.56
N GLY A 218 23.36 -21.35 -7.50
CA GLY A 218 24.31 -21.11 -8.63
C GLY A 218 24.01 -20.00 -9.67
N PRO A 219 25.02 -19.23 -10.13
CA PRO A 219 24.84 -18.13 -11.08
C PRO A 219 25.12 -18.56 -12.55
N CYS A 220 24.35 -18.05 -13.50
CA CYS A 220 24.70 -17.98 -14.93
C CYS A 220 23.89 -16.84 -15.56
N ALA A 221 24.50 -15.71 -15.98
CA ALA A 221 25.29 -15.50 -17.20
C ALA A 221 24.43 -15.25 -18.46
N SER A 222 24.51 -13.99 -18.93
CA SER A 222 24.40 -13.46 -20.31
C SER A 222 23.50 -14.15 -21.35
N GLY A 223 22.61 -13.37 -21.99
CA GLY A 223 22.06 -13.81 -23.28
C GLY A 223 20.88 -13.04 -23.86
N GLN A 224 21.19 -11.94 -24.55
CA GLN A 224 20.56 -11.44 -25.79
C GLN A 224 19.07 -11.03 -25.84
N ARG A 225 18.91 -9.75 -26.22
CA ARG A 225 17.68 -9.10 -26.69
C ARG A 225 17.18 -9.74 -27.99
N SER A 226 15.87 -9.96 -28.12
CA SER A 226 15.21 -9.95 -29.43
C SER A 226 14.07 -8.93 -29.45
N ARG A 227 14.12 -8.06 -30.46
CA ARG A 227 13.11 -7.05 -30.78
C ARG A 227 11.95 -7.75 -31.50
N ARG A 228 10.71 -7.54 -31.06
CA ARG A 228 9.54 -7.68 -31.94
C ARG A 228 8.63 -6.46 -31.85
N ARG A 229 8.53 -5.76 -32.98
CA ARG A 229 7.54 -4.72 -33.28
C ARG A 229 6.16 -5.37 -33.35
N THR A 230 5.17 -4.79 -32.68
CA THR A 230 3.76 -4.93 -33.06
C THR A 230 3.16 -3.54 -33.22
N ARG A 231 2.54 -3.32 -34.38
CA ARG A 231 1.85 -2.09 -34.79
C ARG A 231 0.54 -1.94 -34.02
N GLY A 232 0.09 -0.71 -33.89
CA GLY A 232 -0.90 -0.25 -32.93
C GLY A 232 -2.36 -0.66 -33.18
N ARG A 233 -3.13 -0.54 -32.10
CA ARG A 233 -4.50 -0.01 -32.11
C ARG A 233 -4.60 1.02 -30.98
N ARG A 234 -5.02 2.25 -31.31
CA ARG A 234 -5.22 3.34 -30.35
C ARG A 234 -6.45 3.02 -29.50
N ALA A 235 -6.27 2.84 -28.19
CA ALA A 235 -7.33 2.91 -27.19
C ALA A 235 -7.28 4.29 -26.52
N GLY A 236 -8.44 4.90 -26.32
CA GLY A 236 -8.59 6.25 -25.76
C GLY A 236 -7.87 6.41 -24.42
N ALA A 237 -7.19 7.54 -24.25
CA ALA A 237 -6.39 7.80 -23.05
C ALA A 237 -7.29 8.10 -21.84
N PRO A 238 -6.99 7.53 -20.65
CA PRO A 238 -7.68 7.90 -19.43
C PRO A 238 -7.36 9.36 -19.09
N VAL A 239 -8.40 10.18 -18.91
CA VAL A 239 -8.27 11.56 -18.44
C VAL A 239 -7.83 11.52 -16.97
N ARG A 240 -6.55 11.79 -16.72
CA ARG A 240 -6.03 11.96 -15.35
C ARG A 240 -6.54 13.28 -14.80
N ALA A 241 -7.28 13.22 -13.70
CA ALA A 241 -7.74 14.41 -13.00
C ALA A 241 -6.54 15.32 -12.65
N GLY A 242 -6.53 16.50 -13.27
CA GLY A 242 -5.62 17.59 -13.00
C GLY A 242 -5.77 18.11 -11.57
N GLN A 243 -4.75 18.86 -11.16
CA GLN A 243 -4.57 19.49 -9.86
C GLN A 243 -5.85 20.16 -9.35
N TYR A 244 -6.43 19.65 -8.27
CA TYR A 244 -7.26 20.44 -7.37
C TYR A 244 -6.89 20.10 -5.93
N GLY A 245 -6.44 21.14 -5.21
CA GLY A 245 -6.14 21.10 -3.79
C GLY A 245 -7.43 20.94 -3.00
N GLY A 246 -7.53 19.82 -2.28
CA GLY A 246 -8.65 19.52 -1.40
C GLY A 246 -8.31 18.26 -0.61
N LYS A 247 -8.56 18.27 0.70
CA LYS A 247 -8.31 17.16 1.63
C LYS A 247 -8.85 15.85 1.04
N ARG A 248 -7.96 14.92 0.66
CA ARG A 248 -8.33 13.66 0.02
C ARG A 248 -8.60 12.58 1.07
N ASP A 249 -9.87 12.24 1.26
CA ASP A 249 -10.25 10.91 1.77
C ASP A 249 -10.14 9.93 0.59
N GLN A 250 -9.24 8.95 0.68
CA GLN A 250 -8.86 8.07 -0.44
C GLN A 250 -9.35 6.64 -0.21
N ARG A 251 -10.51 6.30 -0.77
CA ARG A 251 -10.97 4.91 -0.92
C ARG A 251 -10.78 4.50 -2.39
N GLY A 252 -9.83 3.62 -2.67
CA GLY A 252 -9.49 3.16 -4.02
C GLY A 252 -10.31 1.94 -4.46
N ALA A 253 -10.54 1.80 -5.77
CA ALA A 253 -11.21 0.65 -6.39
C ALA A 253 -10.20 -0.36 -6.97
N VAL A 254 -10.53 -1.66 -6.95
CA VAL A 254 -9.67 -2.76 -7.43
C VAL A 254 -10.33 -3.49 -8.61
N ARG A 255 -9.55 -3.98 -9.60
CA ARG A 255 -10.03 -4.76 -10.75
C ARG A 255 -9.28 -6.09 -10.86
N GLN A 256 -10.00 -7.18 -11.15
CA GLN A 256 -9.45 -8.51 -11.48
C GLN A 256 -8.67 -8.50 -12.80
N ILE A 257 -7.54 -9.22 -12.85
CA ILE A 257 -6.84 -9.56 -14.09
C ILE A 257 -7.18 -11.01 -14.43
N ARG A 258 -7.66 -11.27 -15.66
CA ARG A 258 -7.92 -12.61 -16.19
C ARG A 258 -6.60 -13.38 -16.38
N ARG A 259 -6.63 -14.69 -16.11
CA ARG A 259 -5.53 -15.65 -16.30
C ARG A 259 -4.88 -15.47 -17.68
N TYR A 260 -3.55 -15.30 -17.72
CA TYR A 260 -2.76 -15.65 -18.90
C TYR A 260 -2.42 -17.14 -18.79
N ALA A 261 -2.87 -17.93 -19.75
CA ALA A 261 -2.50 -19.33 -19.88
C ALA A 261 -1.01 -19.44 -20.23
N SER A 262 -0.22 -20.11 -19.39
CA SER A 262 1.12 -20.56 -19.74
C SER A 262 1.00 -21.79 -20.66
N GLY A 263 1.51 -21.67 -21.89
CA GLY A 263 1.72 -22.82 -22.77
C GLY A 263 2.91 -23.68 -22.29
N PRO A 264 2.92 -25.00 -22.53
CA PRO A 264 3.98 -25.88 -22.06
C PRO A 264 5.32 -25.61 -22.77
N CYS A 265 6.39 -25.61 -21.97
CA CYS A 265 7.76 -25.49 -22.41
C CYS A 265 8.21 -26.78 -23.11
N ALA A 266 8.52 -26.72 -24.41
CA ALA A 266 9.02 -27.85 -25.18
C ALA A 266 10.47 -28.18 -24.77
N ARG A 267 10.69 -29.37 -24.20
CA ARG A 267 12.02 -29.96 -24.05
C ARG A 267 12.53 -30.35 -25.44
N ARG A 268 13.63 -29.74 -25.90
CA ARG A 268 14.43 -30.30 -27.00
C ARG A 268 15.57 -31.12 -26.41
N ARG A 269 15.73 -32.33 -26.94
CA ARG A 269 16.92 -33.17 -26.80
C ARG A 269 18.09 -32.56 -27.57
#